data_AF-A0A093T1C6-F1
#
_entry.id   AF-A0A093T1C6-F1
#
_cell.length_a   1.000
_cell.length_b   1.000
_cell.length_c   1.000
_cell.angle_alpha   90.00
_cell.angle_beta   90.00
_cell.angle_gamma   90.00
#
_symmetry.space_group_name_H-M   'P 1'
#
loop_
_entity.id
_entity.type
_entity.pdbx_description
1 polymer ?
#
loop_
_entity_poly.entity_id
_entity_poly.type
_entity_poly.pdbx_seq_one_letter_code
_entity_poly.pdbx_strand_id
1 'polypeptide(L)' 'KQIHVRDIRLNGSTASHILVKQNGTSYKDLDIIFGVELPSELEFQIVKEAVLNCLLDLLPKCVNKQKITAQTMKD' A
#
# COMPACT_ATOMS: atom_id res chain seq x y z
N LYS A 1 2.78 -15.33 -10.52
CA LYS A 1 2.52 -14.37 -11.63
C LYS A 1 3.14 -13.03 -11.24
N GLN A 2 3.73 -12.31 -12.19
CA GLN A 2 4.32 -10.99 -11.94
C GLN A 2 3.31 -9.92 -12.39
N ILE A 3 3.00 -8.97 -11.51
CA ILE A 3 2.20 -7.78 -11.86
C ILE A 3 3.18 -6.68 -12.27
N HIS A 4 3.00 -6.13 -13.47
CA HIS A 4 3.82 -5.02 -13.93
C HIS A 4 3.28 -3.69 -13.36
N VAL A 5 4.12 -2.99 -12.61
CA VAL A 5 3.84 -1.64 -12.11
C VAL A 5 4.38 -0.64 -13.12
N ARG A 6 3.47 0.05 -13.82
CA ARG A 6 3.83 1.05 -14.84
C ARG A 6 4.32 2.35 -14.22
N ASP A 7 3.67 2.76 -13.13
CA ASP A 7 4.02 3.97 -12.39
C ASP A 7 3.58 3.87 -10.92
N ILE A 8 4.15 4.75 -10.09
CA ILE A 8 3.76 4.94 -8.69
C ILE A 8 3.57 6.44 -8.50
N ARG A 9 2.41 6.84 -7.98
CA ARG A 9 2.05 8.24 -7.79
C ARG A 9 1.66 8.50 -6.35
N LEU A 10 2.02 9.67 -5.86
CA LEU A 10 1.49 10.22 -4.62
C LEU A 10 0.27 11.07 -4.96
N ASN A 11 -0.82 10.87 -4.24
CA ASN A 11 -2.06 11.60 -4.42
C ASN A 11 -2.48 12.33 -3.13
N GLY A 12 -3.66 12.95 -3.18
CA GLY A 12 -4.32 13.51 -2.01
C GLY A 12 -3.72 14.83 -1.52
N SER A 13 -4.07 15.20 -0.29
CA SER A 13 -3.61 16.45 0.32
C SER A 13 -2.10 16.44 0.53
N THR A 14 -1.47 15.27 0.68
CA THR A 14 -0.02 15.15 0.82
C THR A 14 0.71 15.60 -0.45
N ALA A 15 0.22 15.23 -1.65
CA ALA A 15 0.78 15.74 -2.89
C ALA A 15 0.66 17.27 -2.99
N SER A 16 -0.49 17.82 -2.60
CA SER A 16 -0.74 19.27 -2.58
C SER A 16 0.16 20.00 -1.58
N HIS A 17 0.38 19.43 -0.40
CA HIS A 17 1.25 19.96 0.65
C HIS A 17 2.72 20.05 0.18
N ILE A 18 3.19 19.05 -0.57
CA ILE A 18 4.56 19.06 -1.13
C ILE A 18 4.72 20.16 -2.18
N LEU A 19 3.72 20.34 -3.06
CA LEU A 19 3.80 21.31 -4.14
C LEU A 19 3.67 22.75 -3.66
N VAL A 20 2.94 23.01 -2.56
CA VAL A 20 2.72 24.36 -2.04
C VAL A 20 2.99 24.41 -0.54
N LYS A 21 4.17 24.92 -0.17
CA LYS A 21 4.57 25.13 1.22
C LYS A 21 3.64 26.14 1.89
N GLN A 22 3.09 25.80 3.05
CA GLN A 22 2.18 26.65 3.86
C GLN A 22 0.76 26.88 3.28
N ASN A 23 0.23 25.99 2.45
CA ASN A 23 -1.12 26.12 1.90
C ASN A 23 -2.28 25.79 2.88
N GLY A 24 -2.01 25.63 4.18
CA GLY A 24 -3.01 25.27 5.20
C GLY A 24 -3.60 23.86 5.06
N THR A 25 -3.22 23.09 4.03
CA THR A 25 -3.67 21.70 3.88
C THR A 25 -2.87 20.77 4.79
N SER A 26 -3.57 20.01 5.62
CA SER A 26 -2.97 18.98 6.46
C SER A 26 -2.68 17.71 5.64
N TYR A 27 -1.53 17.08 5.86
CA TYR A 27 -1.10 15.83 5.21
C TYR A 27 -1.36 14.62 6.13
N LYS A 28 -2.57 14.50 6.67
CA LYS A 28 -2.88 13.44 7.64
C LYS A 28 -2.85 12.04 7.01
N ASP A 29 -3.29 11.94 5.76
CA ASP A 29 -3.38 10.68 5.02
C ASP A 29 -2.33 10.64 3.90
N LEU A 30 -1.76 9.45 3.69
CA LEU A 30 -0.78 9.19 2.64
C LEU A 30 -1.40 8.31 1.55
N ASP A 31 -1.83 8.94 0.46
CA ASP A 31 -2.45 8.22 -0.66
C ASP A 31 -1.39 7.83 -1.70
N ILE A 32 -1.11 6.54 -1.84
CA ILE A 32 -0.20 6.01 -2.84
C ILE A 32 -1.00 5.23 -3.88
N ILE A 33 -0.80 5.57 -5.16
CA ILE A 33 -1.44 4.90 -6.29
C ILE A 33 -0.38 4.12 -7.06
N PHE A 34 -0.62 2.82 -7.25
CA PHE A 34 0.18 1.95 -8.11
C PHE A 34 -0.55 1.76 -9.45
N GLY A 35 0.03 2.26 -10.53
CA GLY A 35 -0.49 2.08 -11.88
C GLY A 35 -0.23 0.67 -12.40
N VAL A 36 -1.16 -0.25 -12.18
CA VAL A 36 -1.09 -1.66 -12.60
C VAL A 36 -2.25 -2.04 -13.53
N GLU A 37 -2.11 -3.15 -14.25
CA GLU A 37 -3.20 -3.78 -15.00
C GLU A 37 -3.75 -4.98 -14.21
N LEU A 38 -5.07 -5.04 -14.05
CA LEU A 38 -5.78 -6.09 -13.31
C LEU A 38 -6.85 -6.71 -14.21
N PRO A 39 -6.46 -7.54 -15.19
CA PRO A 39 -7.39 -8.07 -16.20
C PRO A 39 -8.39 -9.07 -15.64
N SER A 40 -8.13 -9.68 -14.47
CA SER A 40 -9.04 -10.63 -13.83
C SER A 40 -8.93 -10.61 -12.31
N GLU A 41 -9.88 -11.30 -11.65
CA GLU A 41 -9.91 -11.48 -10.19
C GLU A 41 -8.62 -12.11 -9.64
N LEU A 42 -7.93 -12.93 -10.43
CA LEU A 42 -6.68 -13.56 -10.00
C LEU A 42 -5.60 -12.51 -9.70
N GLU A 43 -5.48 -11.47 -10.52
CA GLU A 43 -4.53 -10.39 -10.27
C GLU A 43 -4.91 -9.56 -9.05
N PHE A 44 -6.20 -9.36 -8.77
CA PHE A 44 -6.67 -8.73 -7.53
C PHE A 44 -6.23 -9.51 -6.28
N GLN A 45 -6.36 -10.84 -6.29
CA GLN A 45 -5.91 -11.67 -5.17
C GLN A 45 -4.38 -11.61 -5.00
N ILE A 46 -3.62 -11.59 -6.10
CA ILE A 46 -2.16 -11.44 -6.05
C ILE A 46 -1.77 -10.08 -5.43
N VAL A 47 -2.42 -8.97 -5.80
CA VAL A 47 -2.17 -7.66 -5.18
C VAL A 47 -2.47 -7.71 -3.69
N LYS A 48 -3.62 -8.28 -3.31
CA LYS A 48 -4.04 -8.39 -1.91
C LYS A 48 -3.02 -9.17 -1.07
N GLU A 49 -2.60 -10.35 -1.54
CA GLU A 49 -1.59 -11.15 -0.85
C GLU A 49 -0.24 -10.42 -0.75
N ALA A 50 0.19 -9.75 -1.82
CA ALA A 50 1.42 -8.97 -1.82
C ALA A 50 1.38 -7.86 -0.76
N VAL A 51 0.27 -7.13 -0.65
CA VAL A 51 0.12 -6.06 0.36
C VAL A 51 0.13 -6.63 1.78
N LEU A 52 -0.60 -7.71 2.04
CA LEU A 52 -0.66 -8.34 3.37
C LEU A 52 0.71 -8.88 3.80
N ASN A 53 1.47 -9.47 2.87
CA ASN A 53 2.84 -9.92 3.12
C ASN A 53 3.79 -8.74 3.42
N CYS A 54 3.70 -7.64 2.66
CA CYS A 54 4.48 -6.44 2.95
C CYS A 54 4.20 -5.88 4.36
N LEU A 55 2.92 -5.86 4.77
CA LEU A 55 2.56 -5.44 6.13
C LEU A 55 3.17 -6.37 7.19
N LEU A 56 3.23 -7.68 6.93
CA LEU A 56 3.82 -8.66 7.85
C LEU A 56 5.34 -8.44 7.99
N ASP A 57 6.00 -8.11 6.87
CA ASP A 57 7.43 -7.82 6.84
C ASP A 57 7.79 -6.57 7.64
N LEU A 58 6.92 -5.57 7.65
CA LEU A 58 7.07 -4.31 8.39
C LEU A 58 6.78 -4.41 9.89
N LEU A 59 6.28 -5.54 10.39
CA LEU A 59 6.08 -5.73 11.83
C LEU A 59 7.43 -5.67 12.59
N PRO A 60 7.44 -5.11 13.82
CA PRO A 60 8.64 -5.07 14.64
C PRO A 60 9.28 -6.45 14.86
N LYS A 61 10.62 -6.49 14.98
CA LYS A 61 11.38 -7.74 15.13
C LYS A 61 10.95 -8.62 16.32
N CYS A 62 10.36 -8.02 17.36
CA CYS A 62 9.87 -8.73 18.54
C CYS A 62 8.52 -9.45 18.33
N VAL A 63 7.88 -9.28 17.17
CA VAL A 63 6.61 -9.94 16.86
C VAL A 63 6.86 -11.34 16.29
N ASN A 64 6.22 -12.36 16.88
CA ASN A 64 6.27 -13.70 16.35
C ASN A 64 5.38 -13.83 15.10
N LYS A 65 6.01 -13.77 13.92
CA LYS A 65 5.34 -13.84 12.62
C LYS A 65 4.76 -15.22 12.29
N GLN A 66 5.17 -16.30 12.96
CA GLN A 66 4.73 -17.67 12.63
C GLN A 66 3.24 -17.91 12.87
N LYS A 67 2.61 -17.11 13.76
CA LYS A 67 1.18 -17.23 14.08
C LYS A 67 0.30 -16.20 13.38
N ILE A 68 0.89 -15.28 12.61
CA ILE A 68 0.15 -14.20 11.96
C ILE A 68 -0.14 -14.61 10.52
N THR A 69 -1.43 -14.67 10.18
CA THR A 69 -1.88 -15.01 8.82
C THR A 69 -2.38 -13.75 8.11
N ALA A 70 -2.40 -13.80 6.78
CA ALA A 70 -2.99 -12.75 5.94
C ALA A 70 -4.45 -12.41 6.35
N GLN A 71 -5.20 -13.41 6.83
CA GLN A 71 -6.57 -13.20 7.31
C GLN A 71 -6.61 -12.43 8.64
N THR A 72 -5.71 -12.73 9.58
CA THR A 72 -5.63 -12.04 10.88
C THR A 72 -5.12 -10.61 10.76
N MET A 73 -4.43 -10.26 9.67
CA MET A 73 -3.90 -8.91 9.43
C MET A 73 -4.87 -7.97 8.73
N LYS A 74 -5.91 -8.53 8.10
CA LYS A 74 -6.89 -7.74 7.35
C LYS A 74 -7.84 -6.98 8.29
N ASP A 75 -8.05 -7.51 9.49
CA ASP A 75 -8.97 -7.01 10.52
C ASP A 75 -8.24 -6.12 11.53
#